data_AF-A0A2P5WG61-F1
#
_entry.id   AF-A0A2P5WG61-F1
#
_cell.length_a   1.000
_cell.length_b   1.000
_cell.length_c   1.000
_cell.angle_alpha   90.00
_cell.angle_beta   90.00
_cell.angle_gamma   90.00
#
_symmetry.space_group_name_H-M   'P 1'
#
loop_
_entity.id
_entity.type
_entity.pdbx_description
1 polymer ?
#
loop_
_entity_poly.entity_id
_entity_poly.type
_entity_poly.pdbx_seq_one_letter_code
_entity_poly.pdbx_strand_id
1 'polypeptide(L)'
;MMLHYLQPAKLQSKKIVFEDVFSARDPATLEHLKELSSRRRVIEESINQSSFITEAIAREMSGGLTSHCLRDLQKLEQYLPLLENLIFHVDLVCSNHRVLCWILELQIRWSSALSSSSLFNLRGPKFFQIDNLRYELGMTLYLYAALLRERAIEILPADLVQSATLFREASGVFQHLANEVFPSLQSAQSVERPLEATPSMCTVMSIICLAEAQAVTIRKAEEKGTTVGLLAKLHYGITELLGEATAIVYSNTKEYKDISSSFLEFISSCKALHELRSRKYLAESVKIGEQVGVAVGVLRDALINGKRELPGEESWRSIFGKEIDAAADMLRKFENENEFVWHEKIPSGDELPRLQANDEFAQTFNLTYLEGNSWLWDISGVRVLVDPILVGNLDFGIPWLYDAAKKFLKNFELTDLPQVDCLLITQSLDDHCHLKTLKPLSEMSPNLRVIATPNAKPLLDPLFRNVTYLEPGQESEVEAENGSKVRIRATAGPVLGPPWQRPENGYLVISPQGQLTLYYEPHCVYNKDFLEKEHADIVITPVIKQLLPNFTLVSGQEDAVQLAKLLHAKFIVPMKNGDLDSKGFLASIIQGEGTIESFKELLSKELPDAKTLEPTPGEPLHIPPP
;
A
#
# COMPACT_ATOMS: atom_id res chain seq x y z
N MET A 1 -7.40 -16.36 -16.61
CA MET A 1 -8.80 -16.44 -16.10
C MET A 1 -8.76 -16.55 -14.58
N MET A 2 -9.68 -15.89 -13.86
CA MET A 2 -9.73 -15.87 -12.38
C MET A 2 -10.76 -16.86 -11.86
N LEU A 3 -10.58 -17.37 -10.65
CA LEU A 3 -11.61 -18.12 -9.95
C LEU A 3 -12.65 -17.11 -9.41
N HIS A 4 -13.92 -17.50 -9.41
CA HIS A 4 -15.01 -16.64 -8.93
C HIS A 4 -15.80 -17.34 -7.84
N TYR A 5 -16.11 -16.61 -6.78
CA TYR A 5 -16.94 -17.07 -5.66
C TYR A 5 -17.99 -16.02 -5.30
N LEU A 6 -19.21 -16.17 -5.84
CA LEU A 6 -20.29 -15.18 -5.73
C LEU A 6 -21.20 -15.37 -4.51
N GLN A 7 -20.92 -16.35 -3.65
CA GLN A 7 -21.77 -16.58 -2.47
C GLN A 7 -21.83 -15.43 -1.46
N PRO A 8 -20.78 -14.58 -1.24
CA PRO A 8 -20.80 -13.57 -0.19
C PRO A 8 -21.93 -12.53 -0.28
N ALA A 9 -22.50 -12.29 -1.46
CA ALA A 9 -23.63 -11.37 -1.63
C ALA A 9 -25.01 -12.03 -1.38
N LYS A 10 -25.07 -13.36 -1.20
CA LYS A 10 -26.33 -14.11 -1.03
C LYS A 10 -26.86 -14.06 0.41
N LEU A 11 -26.90 -12.87 0.97
CA LEU A 11 -27.52 -12.59 2.26
C LEU A 11 -29.04 -12.50 2.09
N GLN A 12 -29.76 -12.82 3.15
CA GLN A 12 -31.19 -12.63 3.27
C GLN A 12 -31.47 -11.85 4.55
N SER A 13 -32.54 -11.05 4.54
CA SER A 13 -32.96 -10.28 5.71
C SER A 13 -34.46 -10.42 5.94
N LYS A 14 -34.92 -10.17 7.17
CA LYS A 14 -36.36 -10.11 7.47
C LYS A 14 -36.88 -8.68 7.36
N LYS A 15 -38.19 -8.58 7.12
CA LYS A 15 -38.91 -7.31 7.06
C LYS A 15 -38.76 -6.51 8.34
N ILE A 16 -38.41 -5.24 8.19
CA ILE A 16 -38.36 -4.22 9.24
C ILE A 16 -39.27 -3.07 8.82
N VAL A 17 -40.10 -2.59 9.74
CA VAL A 17 -40.97 -1.42 9.55
C VAL A 17 -40.73 -0.44 10.69
N PHE A 18 -40.01 0.64 10.40
CA PHE A 18 -39.57 1.61 11.40
C PHE A 18 -40.73 2.41 11.99
N GLU A 19 -41.73 2.78 11.19
CA GLU A 19 -42.90 3.55 11.64
C GLU A 19 -43.86 2.77 12.54
N ASP A 20 -43.80 1.43 12.53
CA ASP A 20 -44.58 0.58 13.43
C ASP A 20 -44.00 0.57 14.86
N VAL A 21 -42.72 0.94 14.99
CA VAL A 21 -41.93 0.80 16.22
C VAL A 21 -41.55 2.17 16.80
N PHE A 22 -41.06 3.08 15.97
CA PHE A 22 -40.73 4.45 16.39
C PHE A 22 -41.98 5.33 16.41
N SER A 23 -42.27 5.92 17.56
CA SER A 23 -43.43 6.81 17.71
C SER A 23 -43.19 8.19 17.06
N ALA A 24 -43.90 8.48 15.98
CA ALA A 24 -43.93 9.82 15.38
C ALA A 24 -45.00 10.70 16.04
N ARG A 25 -44.63 11.93 16.46
CA ARG A 25 -45.55 12.91 17.04
C ARG A 25 -46.03 13.97 16.06
N ASP A 26 -45.44 14.00 14.87
CA ASP A 26 -45.74 14.94 13.81
C ASP A 26 -45.68 14.23 12.44
N PRO A 27 -46.37 14.78 11.41
CA PRO A 27 -46.41 14.17 10.09
C PRO A 27 -45.04 14.07 9.40
N ALA A 28 -44.11 15.00 9.64
CA ALA A 28 -42.82 14.99 8.95
C ALA A 28 -41.93 13.84 9.44
N THR A 29 -41.88 13.62 10.75
CA THR A 29 -41.18 12.46 11.34
C THR A 29 -41.76 11.14 10.84
N LEU A 30 -43.09 11.05 10.72
CA LEU A 30 -43.74 9.85 10.19
C LEU A 30 -43.34 9.58 8.72
N GLU A 31 -43.27 10.61 7.89
CA GLU A 31 -42.84 10.46 6.49
C GLU A 31 -41.37 10.03 6.38
N HIS A 32 -40.47 10.54 7.23
CA HIS A 32 -39.08 10.06 7.25
C HIS A 32 -38.96 8.59 7.66
N LEU A 33 -39.74 8.12 8.64
CA LEU A 33 -39.75 6.72 9.05
C LEU A 33 -40.30 5.80 7.95
N LYS A 34 -41.39 6.21 7.28
CA LYS A 34 -41.93 5.49 6.12
C LYS A 34 -40.92 5.41 4.98
N GLU A 35 -40.17 6.48 4.74
CA GLU A 35 -39.13 6.49 3.71
C GLU A 35 -37.99 5.52 4.06
N LEU A 36 -37.56 5.49 5.33
CA LEU A 36 -36.56 4.53 5.80
C LEU A 36 -37.03 3.09 5.58
N SER A 37 -38.29 2.78 5.93
CA SER A 37 -38.91 1.47 5.71
C SER A 37 -39.07 1.13 4.22
N SER A 38 -39.45 2.10 3.39
CA SER A 38 -39.67 1.90 1.96
C SER A 38 -38.35 1.52 1.27
N ARG A 39 -37.27 2.27 1.54
CA ARG A 39 -35.94 2.03 0.98
C ARG A 39 -35.37 0.70 1.44
N ARG A 40 -35.51 0.39 2.74
CA ARG A 40 -35.08 -0.89 3.33
C ARG A 40 -35.80 -2.08 2.71
N ARG A 41 -37.11 -1.95 2.45
CA ARG A 41 -37.94 -3.01 1.89
C ARG A 41 -37.56 -3.35 0.45
N VAL A 42 -37.21 -2.35 -0.37
CA VAL A 42 -36.77 -2.61 -1.75
C VAL A 42 -35.46 -3.41 -1.80
N ILE A 43 -34.56 -3.18 -0.83
CA ILE A 43 -33.34 -3.99 -0.66
C ILE A 43 -33.70 -5.42 -0.24
N GLU A 44 -34.54 -5.57 0.78
CA GLU A 44 -35.01 -6.87 1.29
C GLU A 44 -35.64 -7.73 0.17
N GLU A 45 -36.58 -7.15 -0.60
CA GLU A 45 -37.28 -7.86 -1.67
C GLU A 45 -36.33 -8.29 -2.79
N SER A 46 -35.25 -7.53 -3.02
CA SER A 46 -34.20 -7.88 -3.99
C SER A 46 -33.37 -9.07 -3.52
N ILE A 47 -32.79 -8.98 -2.31
CA ILE A 47 -31.88 -10.02 -1.80
C ILE A 47 -32.60 -11.32 -1.46
N ASN A 48 -33.86 -11.23 -1.04
CA ASN A 48 -34.70 -12.40 -0.76
C ASN A 48 -35.31 -13.02 -2.04
N GLN A 49 -35.11 -12.41 -3.21
CA GLN A 49 -35.70 -12.81 -4.48
C GLN A 49 -37.24 -12.93 -4.40
N SER A 50 -37.87 -12.05 -3.61
CA SER A 50 -39.32 -12.04 -3.39
C SER A 50 -40.03 -10.92 -4.16
N SER A 51 -39.29 -10.12 -4.93
CA SER A 51 -39.86 -9.08 -5.78
C SER A 51 -40.72 -9.68 -6.91
N PHE A 52 -41.93 -9.13 -7.08
CA PHE A 52 -42.82 -9.46 -8.19
C PHE A 52 -42.58 -8.57 -9.42
N ILE A 53 -41.59 -7.66 -9.36
CA ILE A 53 -41.25 -6.73 -10.44
C ILE A 53 -40.49 -7.50 -11.52
N THR A 54 -40.92 -7.36 -12.78
CA THR A 54 -40.22 -7.99 -13.91
C THR A 54 -38.90 -7.27 -14.18
N GLU A 55 -37.92 -7.98 -14.75
CA GLU A 55 -36.61 -7.42 -15.10
C GLU A 55 -36.71 -6.17 -16.00
N ALA A 56 -37.70 -6.13 -16.90
CA ALA A 56 -37.97 -4.99 -17.76
C ALA A 56 -38.42 -3.75 -16.97
N ILE A 57 -39.32 -3.93 -15.99
CA ILE A 57 -39.80 -2.85 -15.12
C ILE A 57 -38.67 -2.39 -14.19
N ALA A 58 -37.91 -3.32 -13.61
CA ALA A 58 -36.76 -2.99 -12.75
C ALA A 58 -35.70 -2.17 -13.51
N ARG A 59 -35.48 -2.46 -14.79
CA ARG A 59 -34.61 -1.68 -15.67
C ARG A 59 -35.15 -0.28 -15.93
N GLU A 60 -36.44 -0.14 -16.20
CA GLU A 60 -37.06 1.18 -16.41
C GLU A 60 -36.96 2.06 -15.16
N MET A 61 -37.29 1.49 -14.00
CA MET A 61 -37.24 2.18 -12.71
C MET A 61 -35.82 2.64 -12.30
N SER A 62 -34.78 2.00 -12.84
CA SER A 62 -33.37 2.33 -12.56
C SER A 62 -32.73 3.18 -13.65
N GLY A 63 -33.52 3.87 -14.48
CA GLY A 63 -33.00 4.74 -15.53
C GLY A 63 -32.34 3.99 -16.68
N GLY A 64 -32.73 2.73 -16.92
CA GLY A 64 -32.25 1.92 -18.04
C GLY A 64 -31.09 0.98 -17.72
N LEU A 65 -30.65 0.90 -16.45
CA LEU A 65 -29.54 0.04 -16.02
C LEU A 65 -29.83 -1.44 -16.23
N THR A 66 -28.86 -2.13 -16.84
CA THR A 66 -28.96 -3.55 -17.19
C THR A 66 -28.29 -4.48 -16.17
N SER A 67 -27.34 -3.99 -15.36
CA SER A 67 -26.70 -4.79 -14.32
C SER A 67 -27.60 -4.86 -13.09
N HIS A 68 -27.93 -6.09 -12.67
CA HIS A 68 -28.67 -6.33 -11.43
C HIS A 68 -27.89 -5.81 -10.22
N CYS A 69 -26.60 -6.12 -10.17
CA CYS A 69 -25.70 -5.70 -9.10
C CYS A 69 -25.66 -4.16 -8.93
N LEU A 70 -25.55 -3.43 -10.05
CA LEU A 70 -25.52 -1.97 -10.02
C LEU A 70 -26.86 -1.36 -9.54
N ARG A 71 -27.99 -1.97 -9.89
CA ARG A 71 -29.30 -1.54 -9.36
C ARG A 71 -29.39 -1.76 -7.85
N ASP A 72 -28.81 -2.83 -7.34
CA ASP A 72 -28.80 -3.11 -5.90
C ASP A 72 -27.86 -2.19 -5.12
N LEU A 73 -26.70 -1.84 -5.69
CA LEU A 73 -25.82 -0.81 -5.15
C LEU A 73 -26.54 0.54 -5.02
N GLN A 74 -27.30 0.96 -6.05
CA GLN A 74 -28.08 2.21 -5.98
C GLN A 74 -29.16 2.20 -4.89
N LYS A 75 -29.83 1.06 -4.66
CA LYS A 75 -30.81 0.93 -3.58
C LYS A 75 -30.13 1.10 -2.22
N LEU A 76 -28.95 0.51 -2.04
CA LEU A 76 -28.16 0.63 -0.82
C LEU A 76 -27.68 2.05 -0.58
N GLU A 77 -27.17 2.74 -1.60
CA GLU A 77 -26.73 4.14 -1.55
C GLU A 77 -27.85 5.11 -1.15
N GLN A 78 -29.12 4.77 -1.44
CA GLN A 78 -30.28 5.56 -1.00
C GLN A 78 -30.69 5.26 0.44
N TYR A 79 -30.40 4.07 0.96
CA TYR A 79 -30.78 3.65 2.30
C TYR A 79 -29.73 4.00 3.36
N LEU A 80 -28.45 3.81 3.06
CA LEU A 80 -27.34 4.00 3.99
C LEU A 80 -27.33 5.38 4.66
N PRO A 81 -27.46 6.52 3.93
CA PRO A 81 -27.47 7.85 4.56
C PRO A 81 -28.64 8.05 5.52
N LEU A 82 -29.80 7.44 5.23
CA LEU A 82 -30.98 7.52 6.10
C LEU A 82 -30.77 6.72 7.39
N LEU A 83 -30.16 5.53 7.28
CA LEU A 83 -29.84 4.68 8.42
C LEU A 83 -28.76 5.31 9.31
N GLU A 84 -27.70 5.85 8.72
CA GLU A 84 -26.63 6.55 9.46
C GLU A 84 -27.18 7.77 10.21
N ASN A 85 -28.06 8.54 9.57
CA ASN A 85 -28.73 9.67 10.20
C ASN A 85 -29.59 9.22 11.40
N LEU A 86 -30.35 8.13 11.26
CA LEU A 86 -31.09 7.55 12.39
C LEU A 86 -30.16 7.12 13.53
N ILE A 87 -29.05 6.45 13.22
CA ILE A 87 -28.05 6.01 14.21
C ILE A 87 -27.47 7.21 14.95
N PHE A 88 -27.06 8.26 14.22
CA PHE A 88 -26.53 9.49 14.81
C PHE A 88 -27.52 10.09 15.83
N HIS A 89 -28.79 10.22 15.46
CA HIS A 89 -29.80 10.78 16.36
C HIS A 89 -30.13 9.86 17.54
N VAL A 90 -30.15 8.55 17.34
CA VAL A 90 -30.34 7.56 18.41
C VAL A 90 -29.19 7.60 19.42
N ASP A 91 -27.95 7.72 18.94
CA ASP A 91 -26.76 7.79 19.79
C ASP A 91 -26.78 9.03 20.69
N LEU A 92 -27.26 10.18 20.18
CA LEU A 92 -27.44 11.41 20.98
C LEU A 92 -28.42 11.24 22.15
N VAL A 93 -29.34 10.28 22.07
CA VAL A 93 -30.38 10.04 23.09
C VAL A 93 -30.28 8.64 23.70
N CYS A 94 -29.11 7.99 23.62
CA CYS A 94 -28.90 6.60 24.02
C CYS A 94 -29.22 6.31 25.50
N SER A 95 -29.26 7.33 26.37
CA SER A 95 -29.68 7.22 27.77
C SER A 95 -31.19 7.05 27.95
N ASN A 96 -32.00 7.23 26.90
CA ASN A 96 -33.44 7.09 26.96
C ASN A 96 -33.87 5.63 26.80
N HIS A 97 -34.33 5.02 27.90
CA HIS A 97 -34.74 3.62 27.91
C HIS A 97 -35.84 3.28 26.88
N ARG A 98 -36.73 4.22 26.55
CA ARG A 98 -37.78 3.98 25.53
C ARG A 98 -37.20 3.77 24.14
N VAL A 99 -36.13 4.48 23.79
CA VAL A 99 -35.46 4.35 22.49
C VAL A 99 -34.78 2.98 22.40
N LEU A 100 -34.19 2.50 23.49
CA LEU A 100 -33.64 1.14 23.56
C LEU A 100 -34.73 0.07 23.39
N CYS A 101 -35.89 0.24 24.02
CA CYS A 101 -37.04 -0.67 23.83
C CYS A 101 -37.51 -0.71 22.38
N TRP A 102 -37.61 0.45 21.71
CA TRP A 102 -37.95 0.51 20.29
C TRP A 102 -36.96 -0.26 19.43
N ILE A 103 -35.65 -0.11 19.65
CA ILE A 103 -34.65 -0.85 18.87
C ILE A 103 -34.79 -2.38 19.05
N LEU A 104 -35.10 -2.84 20.27
CA LEU A 104 -35.37 -4.27 20.54
C LEU A 104 -36.62 -4.79 19.79
N GLU A 105 -37.64 -3.95 19.61
CA GLU A 105 -38.88 -4.31 18.91
C GLU A 105 -38.71 -4.44 17.39
N LEU A 106 -37.62 -3.90 16.81
CA LEU A 106 -37.34 -4.05 15.37
C LEU A 106 -37.03 -5.49 14.94
N GLN A 107 -36.55 -6.35 15.86
CA GLN A 107 -36.19 -7.75 15.58
C GLN A 107 -35.26 -7.92 14.37
N ILE A 108 -34.12 -7.22 14.38
CA ILE A 108 -33.20 -7.14 13.23
C ILE A 108 -32.58 -8.51 12.99
N ARG A 109 -32.88 -9.10 11.82
CA ARG A 109 -32.45 -10.47 11.46
C ARG A 109 -31.82 -10.53 10.08
N TRP A 110 -30.64 -11.11 10.02
CA TRP A 110 -29.88 -11.38 8.79
C TRP A 110 -29.45 -12.84 8.73
N SER A 111 -29.37 -13.41 7.53
CA SER A 111 -28.78 -14.73 7.32
C SER A 111 -27.27 -14.65 7.18
N SER A 112 -26.60 -15.79 7.25
CA SER A 112 -25.19 -15.93 6.87
C SER A 112 -25.09 -16.64 5.51
N ALA A 113 -24.31 -16.06 4.60
CA ALA A 113 -23.95 -16.61 3.30
C ALA A 113 -22.63 -17.40 3.34
N LEU A 114 -21.76 -17.12 4.32
CA LEU A 114 -20.48 -17.80 4.55
C LEU A 114 -20.60 -19.04 5.44
N SER A 115 -21.74 -19.22 6.12
CA SER A 115 -22.02 -20.41 6.92
C SER A 115 -22.59 -21.55 6.07
N SER A 116 -22.25 -22.79 6.41
CA SER A 116 -22.81 -23.99 5.80
C SER A 116 -24.31 -24.10 6.10
N SER A 117 -25.11 -24.24 5.05
CA SER A 117 -26.45 -24.79 5.17
C SER A 117 -26.31 -26.27 5.50
N SER A 118 -26.87 -26.72 6.62
CA SER A 118 -26.86 -28.12 7.07
C SER A 118 -27.03 -29.11 5.91
N LEU A 119 -26.31 -30.24 5.96
CA LEU A 119 -26.22 -31.34 4.96
C LEU A 119 -27.55 -31.89 4.40
N PHE A 120 -28.68 -31.51 5.01
CA PHE A 120 -30.02 -31.70 4.46
C PHE A 120 -30.67 -30.33 4.32
N ASN A 121 -30.79 -29.81 3.10
CA ASN A 121 -31.45 -28.54 2.70
C ASN A 121 -32.97 -28.50 3.00
N LEU A 122 -33.42 -29.10 4.12
CA LEU A 122 -34.82 -29.15 4.55
C LEU A 122 -35.22 -27.97 5.44
N ARG A 123 -34.25 -27.21 5.96
CA ARG A 123 -34.47 -25.95 6.69
C ARG A 123 -33.73 -24.85 5.92
N GLY A 124 -34.44 -23.77 5.58
CA GLY A 124 -33.88 -22.62 4.86
C GLY A 124 -32.72 -21.93 5.60
N PRO A 125 -32.25 -20.77 5.12
CA PRO A 125 -31.06 -20.12 5.67
C PRO A 125 -31.22 -19.79 7.17
N LYS A 126 -30.13 -19.97 7.91
CA LYS A 126 -30.06 -19.65 9.35
C LYS A 126 -30.06 -18.13 9.50
N PHE A 127 -31.00 -17.59 10.28
CA PHE A 127 -31.09 -16.18 10.62
C PHE A 127 -30.53 -15.91 12.01
N PHE A 128 -29.76 -14.82 12.14
CA PHE A 128 -29.18 -14.34 13.39
C PHE A 128 -29.86 -13.02 13.76
N GLN A 129 -30.41 -12.96 14.97
CA GLN A 129 -31.06 -11.77 15.49
C GLN A 129 -30.10 -10.99 16.39
N ILE A 130 -29.81 -9.75 16.03
CA ILE A 130 -29.05 -8.82 16.87
C ILE A 130 -29.75 -7.47 16.79
N ASP A 131 -30.49 -7.13 17.83
CA ASP A 131 -31.33 -5.93 17.85
C ASP A 131 -30.51 -4.68 18.16
N ASN A 132 -29.71 -4.27 17.18
CA ASN A 132 -28.83 -3.11 17.25
C ASN A 132 -28.75 -2.44 15.87
N LEU A 133 -28.96 -1.12 15.80
CA LEU A 133 -28.90 -0.39 14.54
C LEU A 133 -27.50 -0.41 13.88
N ARG A 134 -26.41 -0.49 14.67
CA ARG A 134 -25.06 -0.68 14.13
C ARG A 134 -24.86 -2.07 13.52
N TYR A 135 -25.59 -3.09 13.99
CA TYR A 135 -25.59 -4.39 13.32
C TYR A 135 -26.30 -4.33 11.97
N GLU A 136 -27.43 -3.62 11.90
CA GLU A 136 -28.12 -3.36 10.64
C GLU A 136 -27.22 -2.58 9.65
N LEU A 137 -26.53 -1.55 10.11
CA LEU A 137 -25.56 -0.80 9.31
C LEU A 137 -24.44 -1.71 8.83
N GLY A 138 -23.85 -2.49 9.74
CA GLY A 138 -22.75 -3.40 9.42
C GLY A 138 -23.12 -4.45 8.38
N MET A 139 -24.28 -5.09 8.51
CA MET A 139 -24.74 -6.07 7.53
C MET A 139 -25.11 -5.44 6.17
N THR A 140 -25.65 -4.21 6.18
CA THR A 140 -25.96 -3.46 4.95
C THR A 140 -24.69 -3.05 4.21
N LEU A 141 -23.67 -2.55 4.93
CA LEU A 141 -22.36 -2.23 4.37
C LEU A 141 -21.61 -3.49 3.90
N TYR A 142 -21.76 -4.61 4.60
CA TYR A 142 -21.19 -5.89 4.15
C TYR A 142 -21.80 -6.30 2.80
N LEU A 143 -23.13 -6.21 2.67
CA LEU A 143 -23.83 -6.48 1.40
C LEU A 143 -23.36 -5.51 0.30
N TYR A 144 -23.17 -4.23 0.63
CA TYR A 144 -22.63 -3.24 -0.30
C TYR A 144 -21.24 -3.63 -0.82
N ALA A 145 -20.31 -3.98 0.07
CA ALA A 145 -18.98 -4.44 -0.29
C ALA A 145 -19.00 -5.74 -1.13
N ALA A 146 -19.87 -6.69 -0.76
CA ALA A 146 -20.05 -7.93 -1.52
C ALA A 146 -20.57 -7.67 -2.94
N LEU A 147 -21.50 -6.72 -3.11
CA LEU A 147 -22.00 -6.32 -4.42
C LEU A 147 -20.95 -5.54 -5.22
N LEU A 148 -20.17 -4.64 -4.61
CA LEU A 148 -19.04 -3.99 -5.29
C LEU A 148 -18.07 -5.03 -5.87
N ARG A 149 -17.78 -6.08 -5.10
CA ARG A 149 -16.97 -7.21 -5.55
C ARG A 149 -17.60 -7.98 -6.72
N GLU A 150 -18.90 -8.25 -6.69
CA GLU A 150 -19.60 -8.86 -7.84
C GLU A 150 -19.59 -7.95 -9.08
N ARG A 151 -19.79 -6.64 -8.88
CA ARG A 151 -19.73 -5.66 -9.96
C ARG A 151 -18.33 -5.61 -10.59
N ALA A 152 -17.28 -5.72 -9.78
CA ALA A 152 -15.91 -5.81 -10.26
C ALA A 152 -15.72 -7.02 -11.19
N ILE A 153 -16.35 -8.17 -10.86
CA ILE A 153 -16.34 -9.38 -11.70
C ILE A 153 -17.14 -9.17 -13.00
N GLU A 154 -18.31 -8.51 -12.95
CA GLU A 154 -19.12 -8.22 -14.15
C GLU A 154 -18.38 -7.32 -15.15
N ILE A 155 -17.64 -6.32 -14.67
CA ILE A 155 -16.92 -5.35 -15.51
C ILE A 155 -15.56 -5.90 -15.98
N LEU A 156 -15.01 -6.89 -15.30
CA LEU A 156 -13.69 -7.48 -15.56
C LEU A 156 -13.37 -7.74 -17.05
N PRO A 157 -14.30 -8.26 -17.90
CA PRO A 157 -13.98 -8.49 -19.31
C PRO A 157 -13.91 -7.22 -20.17
N ALA A 158 -14.49 -6.11 -19.71
CA ALA A 158 -14.63 -4.87 -20.46
C ALA A 158 -13.66 -3.78 -19.99
N ASP A 159 -13.44 -3.64 -18.68
CA ASP A 159 -12.56 -2.62 -18.10
C ASP A 159 -11.80 -3.16 -16.87
N LEU A 160 -10.53 -3.49 -17.09
CA LEU A 160 -9.64 -3.98 -16.03
C LEU A 160 -9.32 -2.91 -14.98
N VAL A 161 -9.29 -1.62 -15.35
CA VAL A 161 -8.97 -0.54 -14.40
C VAL A 161 -10.13 -0.35 -13.44
N GLN A 162 -11.33 -0.20 -13.99
CA GLN A 162 -12.53 -0.03 -13.18
C GLN A 162 -12.80 -1.25 -12.31
N SER A 163 -12.60 -2.46 -12.85
CA SER A 163 -12.70 -3.71 -12.09
C SER A 163 -11.72 -3.73 -10.89
N ALA A 164 -10.45 -3.39 -11.11
CA ALA A 164 -9.47 -3.33 -10.02
C ALA A 164 -9.80 -2.25 -8.98
N THR A 165 -10.33 -1.10 -9.40
CA THR A 165 -10.78 -0.03 -8.48
C THR A 165 -11.95 -0.51 -7.61
N LEU A 166 -12.95 -1.16 -8.18
CA LEU A 166 -14.11 -1.68 -7.44
C LEU A 166 -13.71 -2.76 -6.41
N PHE A 167 -12.75 -3.63 -6.74
CA PHE A 167 -12.20 -4.57 -5.76
C PHE A 167 -11.50 -3.85 -4.59
N ARG A 168 -10.72 -2.79 -4.86
CA ARG A 168 -10.09 -1.99 -3.79
C ARG A 168 -11.11 -1.24 -2.95
N GLU A 169 -12.17 -0.72 -3.56
CA GLU A 169 -13.27 -0.08 -2.86
C GLU A 169 -14.00 -1.06 -1.94
N ALA A 170 -14.32 -2.26 -2.44
CA ALA A 170 -14.89 -3.34 -1.62
C ALA A 170 -13.99 -3.71 -0.44
N SER A 171 -12.67 -3.81 -0.66
CA SER A 171 -11.69 -4.02 0.42
C SER A 171 -11.74 -2.90 1.46
N GLY A 172 -11.79 -1.64 1.04
CA GLY A 172 -11.90 -0.50 1.94
C GLY A 172 -13.15 -0.55 2.82
N VAL A 173 -14.30 -0.91 2.25
CA VAL A 173 -15.55 -1.06 3.02
C VAL A 173 -15.43 -2.22 4.03
N PHE A 174 -14.89 -3.37 3.65
CA PHE A 174 -14.64 -4.47 4.59
C PHE A 174 -13.66 -4.09 5.71
N GLN A 175 -12.63 -3.30 5.40
CA GLN A 175 -11.69 -2.80 6.40
C GLN A 175 -12.36 -1.84 7.38
N HIS A 176 -13.22 -0.94 6.91
CA HIS A 176 -14.02 -0.06 7.76
C HIS A 176 -14.95 -0.86 8.69
N LEU A 177 -15.60 -1.90 8.17
CA LEU A 177 -16.41 -2.82 8.97
C LEU A 177 -15.60 -3.50 10.08
N ALA A 178 -14.39 -3.94 9.76
CA ALA A 178 -13.50 -4.63 10.70
C ALA A 178 -13.02 -3.72 11.83
N ASN A 179 -12.72 -2.45 11.55
CA ASN A 179 -12.04 -1.57 12.50
C ASN A 179 -12.98 -0.63 13.25
N GLU A 180 -14.06 -0.18 12.61
CA GLU A 180 -14.93 0.88 13.17
C GLU A 180 -16.30 0.34 13.60
N VAL A 181 -16.93 -0.49 12.77
CA VAL A 181 -18.34 -0.88 12.97
C VAL A 181 -18.47 -2.08 13.93
N PHE A 182 -17.90 -3.23 13.58
CA PHE A 182 -18.11 -4.48 14.33
C PHE A 182 -17.38 -4.58 15.69
N PRO A 183 -16.23 -3.91 15.94
CA PRO A 183 -15.61 -3.90 17.27
C PRO A 183 -16.53 -3.32 18.35
N SER A 184 -17.33 -2.30 18.02
CA SER A 184 -18.31 -1.71 18.93
C SER A 184 -19.39 -2.70 19.40
N LEU A 185 -19.60 -3.77 18.64
CA LEU A 185 -20.57 -4.82 18.93
C LEU A 185 -19.98 -5.93 19.81
N GLN A 186 -18.66 -6.09 19.94
CA GLN A 186 -18.01 -7.21 20.67
C GLN A 186 -18.34 -7.27 22.18
N SER A 187 -18.79 -6.17 22.80
CA SER A 187 -19.17 -6.12 24.22
C SER A 187 -20.37 -7.02 24.58
N ALA A 188 -21.19 -7.43 23.61
CA ALA A 188 -22.32 -8.35 23.81
C ALA A 188 -21.89 -9.83 23.72
N GLN A 189 -21.16 -10.32 24.72
CA GLN A 189 -20.51 -11.65 24.78
C GLN A 189 -21.44 -12.87 24.73
N SER A 190 -22.78 -12.72 24.68
CA SER A 190 -23.74 -13.83 24.78
C SER A 190 -24.60 -14.09 23.55
N VAL A 191 -24.45 -13.34 22.45
CA VAL A 191 -25.30 -13.47 21.26
C VAL A 191 -24.53 -14.13 20.13
N GLU A 192 -25.04 -15.24 19.61
CA GLU A 192 -24.54 -15.92 18.40
C GLU A 192 -24.64 -14.98 17.19
N ARG A 193 -23.56 -14.83 16.41
CA ARG A 193 -23.47 -13.86 15.31
C ARG A 193 -23.14 -14.55 13.99
N PRO A 194 -23.56 -13.98 12.85
CA PRO A 194 -23.12 -14.47 11.55
C PRO A 194 -21.63 -14.17 11.37
N LEU A 195 -20.95 -14.98 10.55
CA LEU A 195 -19.52 -14.82 10.25
C LEU A 195 -19.24 -13.44 9.64
N GLU A 196 -20.17 -12.94 8.83
CA GLU A 196 -20.15 -11.63 8.19
C GLU A 196 -20.07 -10.47 9.19
N ALA A 197 -20.55 -10.66 10.42
CA ALA A 197 -20.54 -9.67 11.48
C ALA A 197 -19.37 -9.85 12.47
N THR A 198 -18.29 -10.50 12.04
CA THR A 198 -17.05 -10.64 12.81
C THR A 198 -15.93 -9.79 12.19
N PRO A 199 -15.18 -9.01 13.01
CA PRO A 199 -14.07 -8.20 12.48
C PRO A 199 -13.04 -9.01 11.71
N SER A 200 -12.65 -10.17 12.23
CA SER A 200 -11.68 -11.06 11.62
C SER A 200 -12.13 -11.61 10.25
N MET A 201 -13.42 -11.92 10.07
CA MET A 201 -13.93 -12.31 8.75
C MET A 201 -13.98 -11.13 7.78
N CYS A 202 -14.28 -9.92 8.26
CA CYS A 202 -14.20 -8.72 7.44
C CYS A 202 -12.76 -8.45 6.98
N THR A 203 -11.75 -8.64 7.84
CA THR A 203 -10.33 -8.60 7.44
C THR A 203 -10.02 -9.64 6.37
N VAL A 204 -10.49 -10.89 6.51
CA VAL A 204 -10.33 -11.94 5.49
C VAL A 204 -10.94 -11.53 4.15
N MET A 205 -12.17 -11.00 4.16
CA MET A 205 -12.84 -10.53 2.94
C MET A 205 -12.13 -9.33 2.30
N SER A 206 -11.57 -8.43 3.11
CA SER A 206 -10.74 -7.32 2.64
C SER A 206 -9.49 -7.83 1.90
N ILE A 207 -8.76 -8.77 2.51
CA ILE A 207 -7.56 -9.38 1.92
C ILE A 207 -7.90 -10.12 0.61
N ILE A 208 -9.02 -10.85 0.56
CA ILE A 208 -9.48 -11.51 -0.67
C ILE A 208 -9.73 -10.49 -1.79
N CYS A 209 -10.37 -9.36 -1.47
CA CYS A 209 -10.62 -8.31 -2.45
C CYS A 209 -9.31 -7.67 -2.96
N LEU A 210 -8.31 -7.47 -2.08
CA LEU A 210 -6.98 -7.00 -2.49
C LEU A 210 -6.26 -8.00 -3.40
N ALA A 211 -6.31 -9.29 -3.05
CA ALA A 211 -5.76 -10.36 -3.88
C ALA A 211 -6.40 -10.40 -5.28
N GLU A 212 -7.72 -10.21 -5.36
CA GLU A 212 -8.44 -10.11 -6.63
C GLU A 212 -8.07 -8.84 -7.41
N ALA A 213 -7.97 -7.68 -6.75
CA ALA A 213 -7.52 -6.43 -7.38
C ALA A 213 -6.10 -6.57 -7.97
N GLN A 214 -5.20 -7.24 -7.24
CA GLN A 214 -3.85 -7.55 -7.70
C GLN A 214 -3.90 -8.51 -8.89
N ALA A 215 -4.75 -9.53 -8.87
CA ALA A 215 -4.91 -10.45 -10.00
C ALA A 215 -5.38 -9.73 -11.28
N VAL A 216 -6.29 -8.76 -11.16
CA VAL A 216 -6.71 -7.91 -12.30
C VAL A 216 -5.56 -7.03 -12.79
N THR A 217 -4.79 -6.45 -11.86
CA THR A 217 -3.63 -5.62 -12.18
C THR A 217 -2.55 -6.43 -12.92
N ILE A 218 -2.33 -7.69 -12.52
CA ILE A 218 -1.42 -8.60 -13.22
C ILE A 218 -1.89 -8.87 -14.64
N ARG A 219 -3.19 -9.15 -14.86
CA ARG A 219 -3.72 -9.35 -16.22
C ARG A 219 -3.45 -8.15 -17.12
N LYS A 220 -3.60 -6.94 -16.58
CA LYS A 220 -3.25 -5.70 -17.32
C LYS A 220 -1.75 -5.58 -17.57
N ALA A 221 -0.91 -6.02 -16.63
CA ALA A 221 0.54 -6.06 -16.79
C ALA A 221 0.97 -7.07 -17.86
N GLU A 222 0.29 -8.22 -17.97
CA GLU A 222 0.47 -9.21 -19.03
C GLU A 222 0.14 -8.60 -20.40
N GLU A 223 -0.99 -7.88 -20.53
CA GLU A 223 -1.38 -7.19 -21.78
C GLU A 223 -0.38 -6.12 -22.21
N LYS A 224 0.29 -5.47 -21.26
CA LYS A 224 1.30 -4.42 -21.50
C LYS A 224 2.71 -4.95 -21.79
N GLY A 225 2.94 -6.25 -21.76
CA GLY A 225 4.26 -6.84 -22.00
C GLY A 225 5.26 -6.59 -20.87
N THR A 226 4.81 -6.65 -19.61
CA THR A 226 5.66 -6.52 -18.42
C THR A 226 6.67 -7.67 -18.32
N THR A 227 7.80 -7.44 -17.63
CA THR A 227 8.84 -8.47 -17.46
C THR A 227 8.32 -9.71 -16.72
N VAL A 228 8.70 -10.90 -17.19
CA VAL A 228 8.26 -12.19 -16.61
C VAL A 228 8.66 -12.34 -15.14
N GLY A 229 9.83 -11.79 -14.75
CA GLY A 229 10.27 -11.78 -13.35
C GLY A 229 9.36 -10.97 -12.44
N LEU A 230 8.83 -9.83 -12.92
CA LEU A 230 7.86 -9.04 -12.18
C LEU A 230 6.50 -9.76 -12.09
N LEU A 231 6.04 -10.39 -13.18
CA LEU A 231 4.81 -11.21 -13.16
C LEU A 231 4.90 -12.36 -12.14
N ALA A 232 6.06 -13.01 -12.04
CA ALA A 232 6.32 -14.07 -11.07
C ALA A 232 6.15 -13.58 -9.62
N LYS A 233 6.72 -12.42 -9.30
CA LYS A 233 6.62 -11.76 -7.98
C LYS A 233 5.20 -11.31 -7.66
N LEU A 234 4.51 -10.69 -8.63
CA LEU A 234 3.15 -10.22 -8.43
C LEU A 234 2.18 -11.38 -8.17
N HIS A 235 2.34 -12.52 -8.84
CA HIS A 235 1.55 -13.71 -8.53
C HIS A 235 1.86 -14.28 -7.15
N TYR A 236 3.13 -14.25 -6.72
CA TYR A 236 3.54 -14.70 -5.40
C TYR A 236 2.95 -13.83 -4.28
N GLY A 237 2.88 -12.51 -4.47
CA GLY A 237 2.23 -11.61 -3.50
C GLY A 237 0.76 -11.97 -3.24
N ILE A 238 0.04 -12.47 -4.26
CA ILE A 238 -1.33 -12.98 -4.07
C ILE A 238 -1.34 -14.25 -3.21
N THR A 239 -0.36 -15.14 -3.40
CA THR A 239 -0.20 -16.35 -2.58
C THR A 239 0.03 -16.02 -1.11
N GLU A 240 0.77 -14.94 -0.82
CA GLU A 240 0.97 -14.45 0.55
C GLU A 240 -0.28 -13.84 1.16
N LEU A 241 -0.96 -12.92 0.45
CA LEU A 241 -2.23 -12.34 0.90
C LEU A 241 -3.23 -13.45 1.24
N LEU A 242 -3.40 -14.43 0.35
CA LEU A 242 -4.30 -15.55 0.61
C LEU A 242 -3.78 -16.49 1.71
N GLY A 243 -2.46 -16.53 1.93
CA GLY A 243 -1.82 -17.20 3.06
C GLY A 243 -2.18 -16.55 4.40
N GLU A 244 -2.14 -15.22 4.47
CA GLU A 244 -2.56 -14.43 5.64
C GLU A 244 -4.05 -14.62 5.93
N ALA A 245 -4.90 -14.50 4.91
CA ALA A 245 -6.33 -14.77 5.02
C ALA A 245 -6.59 -16.19 5.58
N THR A 246 -5.87 -17.18 5.07
CA THR A 246 -5.93 -18.57 5.56
C THR A 246 -5.50 -18.69 7.03
N ALA A 247 -4.42 -18.01 7.42
CA ALA A 247 -3.93 -18.01 8.81
C ALA A 247 -4.94 -17.38 9.78
N ILE A 248 -5.59 -16.28 9.39
CA ILE A 248 -6.66 -15.63 10.18
C ILE A 248 -7.83 -16.60 10.36
N VAL A 249 -8.23 -17.30 9.30
CA VAL A 249 -9.32 -18.30 9.36
C VAL A 249 -8.98 -19.43 10.34
N TYR A 250 -7.80 -20.03 10.24
CA TYR A 250 -7.41 -21.14 11.11
C TYR A 250 -7.10 -20.73 12.56
N SER A 251 -6.70 -19.49 12.80
CA SER A 251 -6.47 -18.97 14.16
C SER A 251 -7.78 -18.79 14.96
N ASN A 252 -8.92 -18.69 14.28
CA ASN A 252 -10.23 -18.40 14.87
C ASN A 252 -11.20 -19.61 14.78
N THR A 253 -10.68 -20.84 14.75
CA THR A 253 -11.45 -22.09 14.60
C THR A 253 -12.60 -22.29 15.59
N LYS A 254 -12.58 -21.65 16.77
CA LYS A 254 -13.69 -21.71 17.74
C LYS A 254 -14.91 -20.89 17.31
N GLU A 255 -14.71 -19.79 16.59
CA GLU A 255 -15.77 -18.91 16.08
C GLU A 255 -16.30 -19.37 14.71
N TYR A 256 -15.50 -20.14 13.96
CA TYR A 256 -15.79 -20.52 12.58
C TYR A 256 -16.27 -21.96 12.41
N LYS A 257 -16.95 -22.52 13.42
CA LYS A 257 -17.40 -23.93 13.40
C LYS A 257 -18.29 -24.28 12.20
N ASP A 258 -19.08 -23.31 11.73
CA ASP A 258 -20.04 -23.50 10.66
C ASP A 258 -19.55 -22.99 9.29
N ILE A 259 -18.28 -22.62 9.13
CA ILE A 259 -17.76 -22.02 7.88
C ILE A 259 -17.96 -22.95 6.66
N SER A 260 -18.34 -22.37 5.53
CA SER A 260 -18.57 -23.09 4.28
C SER A 260 -17.27 -23.75 3.79
N SER A 261 -17.31 -25.07 3.55
CA SER A 261 -16.19 -25.80 2.96
C SER A 261 -15.84 -25.28 1.57
N SER A 262 -16.83 -24.83 0.80
CA SER A 262 -16.64 -24.23 -0.53
C SER A 262 -15.92 -22.87 -0.43
N PHE A 263 -16.12 -22.10 0.64
CA PHE A 263 -15.37 -20.86 0.86
C PHE A 263 -13.90 -21.14 1.20
N LEU A 264 -13.63 -22.10 2.08
CA LEU A 264 -12.27 -22.54 2.40
C LEU A 264 -11.55 -23.08 1.15
N GLU A 265 -12.25 -23.90 0.36
CA GLU A 265 -11.74 -24.45 -0.89
C GLU A 265 -11.46 -23.36 -1.93
N PHE A 266 -12.29 -22.31 -2.00
CA PHE A 266 -12.03 -21.16 -2.86
C PHE A 266 -10.69 -20.48 -2.51
N ILE A 267 -10.46 -20.18 -1.23
CA ILE A 267 -9.22 -19.51 -0.77
C ILE A 267 -8.00 -20.37 -1.10
N SER A 268 -8.04 -21.68 -0.75
CA SER A 268 -6.92 -22.59 -1.01
C SER A 268 -6.67 -22.80 -2.50
N SER A 269 -7.73 -22.96 -3.30
CA SER A 269 -7.62 -23.15 -4.76
C SER A 269 -7.10 -21.89 -5.45
N CYS A 270 -7.52 -20.70 -5.01
CA CYS A 270 -7.02 -19.44 -5.54
C CYS A 270 -5.54 -19.26 -5.22
N LYS A 271 -5.14 -19.56 -3.96
CA LYS A 271 -3.74 -19.55 -3.53
C LYS A 271 -2.87 -20.47 -4.39
N ALA A 272 -3.30 -21.73 -4.54
CA ALA A 272 -2.59 -22.75 -5.32
C ALA A 272 -2.47 -22.36 -6.81
N LEU A 273 -3.51 -21.76 -7.38
CA LEU A 273 -3.52 -21.30 -8.77
C LEU A 273 -2.48 -20.19 -8.99
N HIS A 274 -2.43 -19.22 -8.09
CA HIS A 274 -1.48 -18.12 -8.16
C HIS A 274 -0.05 -18.56 -7.85
N GLU A 275 0.14 -19.56 -6.99
CA GLU A 275 1.44 -20.18 -6.75
C GLU A 275 1.95 -20.90 -8.01
N LEU A 276 1.10 -21.68 -8.69
CA LEU A 276 1.44 -22.32 -9.96
C LEU A 276 1.83 -21.30 -11.03
N ARG A 277 1.06 -20.21 -11.17
CA ARG A 277 1.38 -19.12 -12.12
C ARG A 277 2.68 -18.42 -11.78
N SER A 278 2.91 -18.15 -10.50
CA SER A 278 4.16 -17.55 -10.01
C SER A 278 5.36 -18.41 -10.37
N ARG A 279 5.31 -19.71 -10.08
CA ARG A 279 6.38 -20.66 -10.39
C ARG A 279 6.60 -20.82 -11.90
N LYS A 280 5.53 -20.79 -12.70
CA LYS A 280 5.61 -20.81 -14.17
C LYS A 280 6.41 -19.61 -14.71
N TYR A 281 6.06 -18.40 -14.26
CA TYR A 281 6.79 -17.19 -14.66
C TYR A 281 8.21 -17.12 -14.09
N LEU A 282 8.44 -17.67 -12.89
CA LEU A 282 9.78 -17.80 -12.31
C LEU A 282 10.67 -18.68 -13.19
N ALA A 283 10.17 -19.83 -13.62
CA ALA A 283 10.91 -20.73 -14.50
C ALA A 283 11.27 -20.05 -15.82
N GLU A 284 10.35 -19.28 -16.40
CA GLU A 284 10.62 -18.49 -17.60
C GLU A 284 11.68 -17.40 -17.35
N SER A 285 11.61 -16.69 -16.22
CA SER A 285 12.59 -15.68 -15.83
C SER A 285 13.99 -16.28 -15.61
N VAL A 286 14.08 -17.44 -14.96
CA VAL A 286 15.35 -18.13 -14.69
C VAL A 286 15.93 -18.69 -15.98
N LYS A 287 15.09 -19.17 -16.90
CA LYS A 287 15.54 -19.57 -18.25
C LYS A 287 16.14 -18.40 -19.02
N ILE A 288 15.55 -17.20 -18.96
CA ILE A 288 16.11 -16.00 -19.61
C ILE A 288 17.52 -15.69 -19.07
N GLY A 289 17.78 -16.00 -17.81
CA GLY A 289 19.11 -15.94 -17.19
C GLY A 289 20.03 -17.13 -17.50
N GLU A 290 19.75 -17.89 -18.56
CA GLU A 290 20.54 -19.06 -19.03
C GLU A 290 20.75 -20.15 -17.97
N GLN A 291 19.78 -20.34 -17.07
CA GLN A 291 19.78 -21.41 -16.06
C GLN A 291 18.66 -22.42 -16.34
N VAL A 292 18.79 -23.17 -17.43
CA VAL A 292 17.72 -24.04 -17.93
C VAL A 292 17.47 -25.23 -17.01
N GLY A 293 18.51 -25.78 -16.37
CA GLY A 293 18.38 -26.86 -15.39
C GLY A 293 17.53 -26.44 -14.18
N VAL A 294 17.74 -25.22 -13.69
CA VAL A 294 16.96 -24.63 -12.60
C VAL A 294 15.51 -24.40 -13.02
N ALA A 295 15.27 -23.87 -14.23
CA ALA A 295 13.93 -23.66 -14.75
C ALA A 295 13.12 -24.97 -14.86
N VAL A 296 13.76 -26.06 -15.31
CA VAL A 296 13.16 -27.41 -15.33
C VAL A 296 12.81 -27.87 -13.91
N GLY A 297 13.72 -27.69 -12.96
CA GLY A 297 13.48 -28.05 -11.55
C GLY A 297 12.26 -27.33 -10.95
N VAL A 298 12.14 -26.02 -11.19
CA VAL A 298 11.01 -25.19 -10.73
C VAL A 298 9.67 -25.68 -11.31
N LEU A 299 9.62 -25.97 -12.62
CA LEU A 299 8.39 -26.44 -13.27
C LEU A 299 7.96 -27.83 -12.82
N ARG A 300 8.91 -28.74 -12.58
CA ARG A 300 8.61 -30.08 -12.03
C ARG A 300 7.96 -29.98 -10.66
N ASP A 301 8.55 -29.19 -9.76
CA ASP A 301 8.00 -28.97 -8.41
C ASP A 301 6.60 -28.32 -8.47
N ALA A 302 6.45 -27.28 -9.30
CA ALA A 302 5.17 -26.59 -9.48
C ALA A 302 4.05 -27.53 -9.98
N LEU A 303 4.35 -28.43 -10.93
CA LEU A 303 3.37 -29.38 -11.46
C LEU A 303 3.01 -30.48 -10.46
N ILE A 304 3.96 -30.92 -9.62
CA ILE A 304 3.68 -31.89 -8.54
C ILE A 304 2.71 -31.26 -7.54
N ASN A 305 3.01 -30.05 -7.07
CA ASN A 305 2.16 -29.33 -6.12
C ASN A 305 0.79 -28.97 -6.73
N GLY A 306 0.76 -28.46 -7.97
CA GLY A 306 -0.48 -28.09 -8.67
C GLY A 306 -1.42 -29.28 -8.91
N LYS A 307 -0.90 -30.48 -9.20
CA LYS A 307 -1.73 -31.70 -9.34
C LYS A 307 -2.28 -32.19 -8.01
N ARG A 308 -1.57 -31.96 -6.90
CA ARG A 308 -2.01 -32.32 -5.54
C ARG A 308 -3.17 -31.43 -5.07
N GLU A 309 -3.19 -30.18 -5.50
CA GLU A 309 -4.10 -29.13 -5.01
C GLU A 309 -5.25 -28.83 -5.99
N LEU A 310 -5.65 -29.82 -6.78
CA LEU A 310 -6.77 -29.68 -7.72
C LEU A 310 -8.09 -29.40 -6.99
N PRO A 311 -8.84 -28.37 -7.40
CA PRO A 311 -10.14 -28.07 -6.80
C PRO A 311 -11.18 -29.16 -7.10
N GLY A 312 -12.12 -29.33 -6.16
CA GLY A 312 -13.32 -30.13 -6.24
C GLY A 312 -14.35 -29.58 -7.23
N GLU A 313 -14.54 -28.26 -7.24
CA GLU A 313 -15.50 -27.59 -8.13
C GLU A 313 -15.03 -27.63 -9.60
N GLU A 314 -15.91 -28.08 -10.50
CA GLU A 314 -15.60 -28.29 -11.93
C GLU A 314 -15.21 -26.98 -12.64
N SER A 315 -15.88 -25.87 -12.30
CA SER A 315 -15.63 -24.55 -12.89
C SER A 315 -14.18 -24.09 -12.62
N TRP A 316 -13.70 -24.29 -11.38
CA TRP A 316 -12.35 -23.97 -10.95
C TRP A 316 -11.34 -24.97 -11.50
N ARG A 317 -11.70 -26.26 -11.53
CA ARG A 317 -10.84 -27.33 -12.08
C ARG A 317 -10.53 -27.10 -13.55
N SER A 318 -11.48 -26.60 -14.34
CA SER A 318 -11.26 -26.28 -15.75
C SER A 318 -10.21 -25.16 -15.92
N ILE A 319 -10.28 -24.11 -15.09
CA ILE A 319 -9.31 -23.00 -15.13
C ILE A 319 -7.93 -23.48 -14.68
N PHE A 320 -7.88 -24.26 -13.60
CA PHE A 320 -6.65 -24.80 -13.05
C PHE A 320 -5.97 -25.78 -14.02
N GLY A 321 -6.76 -26.65 -14.66
CA GLY A 321 -6.29 -27.61 -15.65
C GLY A 321 -5.58 -26.95 -16.84
N LYS A 322 -6.14 -25.85 -17.35
CA LYS A 322 -5.50 -25.08 -18.44
C LYS A 322 -4.12 -24.54 -18.05
N GLU A 323 -3.94 -24.09 -16.81
CA GLU A 323 -2.64 -23.61 -16.33
C GLU A 323 -1.65 -24.76 -16.11
N ILE A 324 -2.12 -25.92 -15.63
CA ILE A 324 -1.31 -27.15 -15.52
C ILE A 324 -0.83 -27.58 -16.91
N ASP A 325 -1.72 -27.61 -17.90
CA ASP A 325 -1.38 -28.00 -19.27
C ASP A 325 -0.35 -27.04 -19.87
N ALA A 326 -0.53 -25.73 -19.66
CA ALA A 326 0.43 -24.72 -20.11
C ALA A 326 1.81 -24.88 -19.45
N ALA A 327 1.86 -25.15 -18.15
CA ALA A 327 3.11 -25.39 -17.43
C ALA A 327 3.77 -26.73 -17.86
N ALA A 328 2.99 -27.77 -18.15
CA ALA A 328 3.48 -29.05 -18.65
C ALA A 328 4.07 -28.93 -20.06
N ASP A 329 3.42 -28.16 -20.93
CA ASP A 329 3.94 -27.87 -22.26
C ASP A 329 5.24 -27.06 -22.22
N MET A 330 5.36 -26.11 -21.28
CA MET A 330 6.58 -25.34 -21.03
C MET A 330 7.70 -26.26 -20.51
N LEU A 331 7.39 -27.13 -19.54
CA LEU A 331 8.35 -28.09 -18.99
C LEU A 331 8.93 -28.98 -20.09
N ARG A 332 8.08 -29.56 -20.95
CA ARG A 332 8.53 -30.42 -22.06
C ARG A 332 9.49 -29.69 -23.00
N LYS A 333 9.26 -28.39 -23.26
CA LYS A 333 10.17 -27.59 -24.09
C LYS A 333 11.53 -27.41 -23.41
N PHE A 334 11.54 -27.08 -22.12
CA PHE A 334 12.77 -26.82 -21.37
C PHE A 334 13.57 -28.10 -21.11
N GLU A 335 12.89 -29.23 -20.88
CA GLU A 335 13.54 -30.54 -20.76
C GLU A 335 14.24 -30.94 -22.05
N ASN A 336 13.56 -30.83 -23.20
CA ASN A 336 14.19 -31.09 -24.50
C ASN A 336 15.39 -30.17 -24.72
N GLU A 337 15.25 -28.86 -24.46
CA GLU A 337 16.35 -27.91 -24.64
C GLU A 337 17.55 -28.21 -23.73
N ASN A 338 17.30 -28.55 -22.46
CA ASN A 338 18.36 -28.92 -21.53
C ASN A 338 19.03 -30.25 -21.93
N GLU A 339 18.27 -31.21 -22.48
CA GLU A 339 18.80 -32.49 -22.95
C GLU A 339 19.69 -32.35 -24.19
N PHE A 340 19.37 -31.45 -25.12
CA PHE A 340 20.08 -31.32 -26.39
C PHE A 340 21.14 -30.21 -26.45
N VAL A 341 21.01 -29.15 -25.63
CA VAL A 341 21.83 -27.93 -25.74
C VAL A 341 22.67 -27.68 -24.49
N TRP A 342 22.04 -27.61 -23.31
CA TRP A 342 22.67 -27.06 -22.11
C TRP A 342 23.33 -28.10 -21.20
N HIS A 343 22.70 -29.28 -21.06
CA HIS A 343 23.13 -30.36 -20.17
C HIS A 343 23.34 -29.95 -18.70
N GLU A 344 22.56 -28.98 -18.20
CA GLU A 344 22.67 -28.52 -16.81
C GLU A 344 22.09 -29.52 -15.81
N LYS A 345 22.65 -29.56 -14.59
CA LYS A 345 22.08 -30.30 -13.46
C LYS A 345 20.72 -29.71 -13.10
N ILE A 346 19.73 -30.58 -12.91
CA ILE A 346 18.39 -30.18 -12.48
C ILE A 346 18.34 -30.21 -10.93
N PRO A 347 18.25 -29.06 -10.24
CA PRO A 347 18.06 -29.02 -8.79
C PRO A 347 16.67 -29.48 -8.37
N SER A 348 16.51 -29.85 -7.10
CA SER A 348 15.23 -30.29 -6.53
C SER A 348 15.10 -29.92 -5.05
N GLY A 349 13.86 -29.80 -4.56
CA GLY A 349 13.59 -29.49 -3.15
C GLY A 349 14.15 -28.13 -2.74
N ASP A 350 14.96 -28.11 -1.67
CA ASP A 350 15.52 -26.88 -1.10
C ASP A 350 16.59 -26.20 -1.99
N GLU A 351 17.10 -26.90 -3.01
CA GLU A 351 18.01 -26.30 -4.00
C GLU A 351 17.30 -25.36 -4.99
N LEU A 352 15.95 -25.33 -4.99
CA LEU A 352 15.18 -24.50 -5.91
C LEU A 352 15.09 -23.04 -5.45
N PRO A 353 15.14 -22.07 -6.38
CA PRO A 353 14.94 -20.67 -6.04
C PRO A 353 13.55 -20.49 -5.45
N ARG A 354 13.50 -19.84 -4.28
CA ARG A 354 12.26 -19.41 -3.65
C ARG A 354 12.06 -17.94 -4.00
N LEU A 355 10.90 -17.62 -4.55
CA LEU A 355 10.46 -16.24 -4.59
C LEU A 355 10.18 -15.84 -3.15
N GLN A 356 10.90 -14.83 -2.67
CA GLN A 356 10.38 -13.97 -1.64
C GLN A 356 9.42 -13.01 -2.35
N ALA A 357 8.35 -12.61 -1.68
CA ALA A 357 7.42 -11.68 -2.28
C ALA A 357 8.10 -10.37 -2.64
N ASN A 358 7.29 -9.46 -3.19
CA ASN A 358 7.54 -8.07 -2.86
C ASN A 358 7.54 -7.98 -1.34
N ASP A 359 8.73 -8.05 -0.80
CA ASP A 359 9.09 -7.65 0.53
C ASP A 359 8.70 -6.17 0.68
N GLU A 360 7.43 -5.91 0.99
CA GLU A 360 7.08 -4.74 1.80
C GLU A 360 7.59 -4.93 3.25
N PHE A 361 8.15 -6.10 3.59
CA PHE A 361 8.72 -6.40 4.90
C PHE A 361 10.17 -6.93 4.94
N ALA A 362 10.88 -7.08 3.83
CA ALA A 362 12.34 -6.90 3.90
C ALA A 362 12.61 -5.42 4.08
N GLN A 363 13.68 -5.11 4.80
CA GLN A 363 14.09 -3.72 5.01
C GLN A 363 14.48 -3.09 3.68
N THR A 364 13.54 -2.38 3.08
CA THR A 364 13.73 -1.71 1.82
C THR A 364 14.07 -0.25 2.07
N PHE A 365 15.13 0.23 1.43
CA PHE A 365 15.38 1.64 1.22
C PHE A 365 14.95 1.95 -0.21
N ASN A 366 13.86 2.69 -0.37
CA ASN A 366 13.48 3.28 -1.65
C ASN A 366 13.76 4.78 -1.58
N LEU A 367 14.65 5.25 -2.45
CA LEU A 367 15.14 6.63 -2.45
C LEU A 367 14.64 7.33 -3.72
N THR A 368 13.70 8.25 -3.58
CA THR A 368 13.20 9.06 -4.69
C THR A 368 13.87 10.41 -4.67
N TYR A 369 14.71 10.70 -5.67
CA TYR A 369 15.34 12.00 -5.83
C TYR A 369 14.34 12.99 -6.44
N LEU A 370 14.12 14.12 -5.79
CA LEU A 370 13.17 15.14 -6.24
C LEU A 370 13.86 16.37 -6.84
N GLU A 371 15.14 16.27 -7.22
CA GLU A 371 16.01 17.39 -7.67
C GLU A 371 16.40 18.40 -6.58
N GLY A 372 17.57 19.00 -6.73
CA GLY A 372 18.14 19.89 -5.73
C GLY A 372 18.63 19.10 -4.51
N ASN A 373 18.32 19.58 -3.31
CA ASN A 373 18.55 18.82 -2.07
C ASN A 373 17.32 17.97 -1.67
N SER A 374 16.26 17.96 -2.49
CA SER A 374 14.98 17.34 -2.14
C SER A 374 14.97 15.84 -2.36
N TRP A 375 14.52 15.10 -1.35
CA TRP A 375 14.33 13.66 -1.41
C TRP A 375 13.05 13.21 -0.74
N LEU A 376 12.50 12.10 -1.21
CA LEU A 376 11.52 11.30 -0.49
C LEU A 376 12.11 9.91 -0.26
N TRP A 377 12.30 9.54 1.00
CA TRP A 377 12.80 8.22 1.39
C TRP A 377 11.65 7.40 1.95
N ASP A 378 11.49 6.17 1.48
CA ASP A 378 10.66 5.15 2.12
C ASP A 378 11.60 4.09 2.71
N ILE A 379 11.61 4.01 4.04
CA ILE A 379 12.54 3.20 4.82
C ILE A 379 11.70 2.19 5.59
N SER A 380 11.51 1.00 5.01
CA SER A 380 10.68 -0.06 5.61
C SER A 380 9.28 0.44 5.98
N GLY A 381 8.68 1.29 5.15
CA GLY A 381 7.36 1.88 5.35
C GLY A 381 7.34 3.21 6.12
N VAL A 382 8.48 3.68 6.66
CA VAL A 382 8.59 5.03 7.23
C VAL A 382 8.97 6.01 6.12
N ARG A 383 8.09 6.96 5.82
CA ARG A 383 8.30 7.96 4.76
C ARG A 383 8.85 9.26 5.32
N VAL A 384 10.08 9.57 4.91
CA VAL A 384 10.81 10.78 5.31
C VAL A 384 10.97 11.71 4.11
N LEU A 385 10.39 12.91 4.20
CA LEU A 385 10.59 13.98 3.23
C LEU A 385 11.79 14.82 3.67
N VAL A 386 12.77 15.01 2.80
CA VAL A 386 14.04 15.67 3.15
C VAL A 386 14.19 16.93 2.30
N ASP A 387 14.47 18.06 2.95
CA ASP A 387 14.79 19.35 2.32
C ASP A 387 13.92 19.71 1.08
N PRO A 388 12.57 19.76 1.22
CA PRO A 388 11.69 19.86 0.07
C PRO A 388 11.65 21.27 -0.54
N ILE A 389 11.93 21.34 -1.85
CA ILE A 389 11.74 22.51 -2.71
C ILE A 389 10.71 22.10 -3.78
N LEU A 390 9.43 22.29 -3.49
CA LEU A 390 8.32 21.80 -4.35
C LEU A 390 7.36 22.91 -4.79
N VAL A 391 7.48 24.11 -4.21
CA VAL A 391 6.62 25.27 -4.53
C VAL A 391 7.47 26.44 -4.97
N GLY A 392 7.38 26.79 -6.25
CA GLY A 392 8.14 27.88 -6.86
C GLY A 392 9.63 27.57 -7.03
N ASN A 393 10.36 28.55 -7.55
CA ASN A 393 11.80 28.43 -7.76
C ASN A 393 12.58 28.74 -6.48
N LEU A 394 13.79 28.18 -6.40
CA LEU A 394 14.78 28.52 -5.39
C LEU A 394 15.44 29.85 -5.78
N ASP A 395 15.25 30.88 -4.95
CA ASP A 395 15.75 32.23 -5.23
C ASP A 395 16.42 32.94 -4.05
N PHE A 396 16.54 32.29 -2.88
CA PHE A 396 17.10 32.88 -1.66
C PHE A 396 16.45 34.24 -1.28
N GLY A 397 15.21 34.48 -1.72
CA GLY A 397 14.50 35.75 -1.54
C GLY A 397 14.97 36.90 -2.45
N ILE A 398 15.92 36.66 -3.37
CA ILE A 398 16.48 37.68 -4.28
C ILE A 398 16.53 37.12 -5.73
N PRO A 399 15.39 37.05 -6.44
CA PRO A 399 15.29 36.39 -7.77
C PRO A 399 16.25 36.91 -8.85
N TRP A 400 16.62 38.20 -8.80
CA TRP A 400 17.56 38.75 -9.79
C TRP A 400 19.01 38.28 -9.55
N LEU A 401 19.34 37.88 -8.32
CA LEU A 401 20.67 37.42 -7.92
C LEU A 401 20.84 35.93 -8.24
N TYR A 402 19.82 35.14 -7.92
CA TYR A 402 19.75 33.70 -8.21
C TYR A 402 18.29 33.28 -8.35
N ASP A 403 17.99 32.51 -9.38
CA ASP A 403 16.67 31.91 -9.62
C ASP A 403 16.89 30.56 -10.29
N ALA A 404 16.52 29.47 -9.61
CA ALA A 404 16.75 28.11 -10.06
C ALA A 404 15.46 27.28 -10.04
N ALA A 405 15.06 26.80 -11.23
CA ALA A 405 13.93 25.92 -11.42
C ALA A 405 14.38 24.45 -11.58
N LYS A 406 13.50 23.51 -11.22
CA LYS A 406 13.71 22.09 -11.50
C LYS A 406 13.80 21.83 -13.01
N LYS A 407 14.67 20.90 -13.44
CA LYS A 407 14.85 20.56 -14.86
C LYS A 407 13.82 19.54 -15.32
N PHE A 408 13.54 18.54 -14.51
CA PHE A 408 12.75 17.36 -14.92
C PHE A 408 11.35 17.35 -14.30
N LEU A 409 11.24 17.59 -13.00
CA LEU A 409 10.01 17.53 -12.21
C LEU A 409 9.29 18.89 -12.18
N LYS A 410 9.08 19.49 -13.36
CA LYS A 410 8.47 20.84 -13.49
C LYS A 410 7.01 20.92 -13.04
N ASN A 411 6.31 19.78 -13.07
CA ASN A 411 4.89 19.68 -12.74
C ASN A 411 4.64 18.88 -11.45
N PHE A 412 5.69 18.57 -10.68
CA PHE A 412 5.54 17.82 -9.42
C PHE A 412 5.21 18.81 -8.30
N GLU A 413 4.01 18.70 -7.75
CA GLU A 413 3.46 19.60 -6.75
C GLU A 413 3.41 18.96 -5.35
N LEU A 414 3.15 19.77 -4.32
CA LEU A 414 3.00 19.26 -2.94
C LEU A 414 1.89 18.21 -2.82
N THR A 415 0.83 18.31 -3.63
CA THR A 415 -0.29 17.36 -3.63
C THR A 415 0.05 16.01 -4.25
N ASP A 416 1.16 15.91 -4.99
CA ASP A 416 1.64 14.65 -5.55
C ASP A 416 2.43 13.83 -4.54
N LEU A 417 2.79 14.41 -3.39
CA LEU A 417 3.46 13.68 -2.32
C LEU A 417 2.51 12.62 -1.72
N PRO A 418 3.01 11.41 -1.44
CA PRO A 418 2.28 10.48 -0.59
C PRO A 418 2.20 11.04 0.84
N GLN A 419 1.43 10.38 1.70
CA GLN A 419 1.46 10.67 3.13
C GLN A 419 2.89 10.53 3.67
N VAL A 420 3.37 11.57 4.37
CA VAL A 420 4.72 11.67 4.94
C VAL A 420 4.64 11.54 6.46
N ASP A 421 5.50 10.71 7.05
CA ASP A 421 5.56 10.51 8.51
C ASP A 421 6.47 11.53 9.20
N CYS A 422 7.54 11.94 8.52
CA CYS A 422 8.52 12.88 9.06
C CYS A 422 9.08 13.81 7.98
N LEU A 423 9.22 15.10 8.32
CA LEU A 423 10.03 16.07 7.59
C LEU A 423 11.43 16.12 8.22
N LEU A 424 12.48 16.00 7.41
CA LEU A 424 13.87 16.15 7.83
C LEU A 424 14.47 17.40 7.17
N ILE A 425 14.93 18.36 7.98
CA ILE A 425 15.61 19.58 7.52
C ILE A 425 17.07 19.54 7.94
N THR A 426 17.97 19.54 6.96
CA THR A 426 19.40 19.39 7.23
C THR A 426 20.10 20.70 7.55
N GLN A 427 19.69 21.79 6.91
CA GLN A 427 20.30 23.10 7.05
C GLN A 427 19.25 24.20 7.16
N SER A 428 19.66 25.35 7.68
CA SER A 428 18.79 26.54 7.81
C SER A 428 18.70 27.39 6.54
N LEU A 429 19.49 27.10 5.51
CA LEU A 429 19.54 27.86 4.27
C LEU A 429 18.36 27.52 3.34
N ASP A 430 18.01 28.44 2.44
CA ASP A 430 16.78 28.39 1.64
C ASP A 430 16.74 27.22 0.64
N ASP A 431 17.90 26.71 0.23
CA ASP A 431 18.07 25.51 -0.61
C ASP A 431 17.88 24.19 0.16
N HIS A 432 17.56 24.28 1.45
CA HIS A 432 17.20 23.15 2.32
C HIS A 432 15.87 23.42 3.06
N CYS A 433 15.79 24.56 3.74
CA CYS A 433 14.66 25.02 4.55
C CYS A 433 13.76 26.00 3.77
N HIS A 434 13.28 25.58 2.59
CA HIS A 434 12.59 26.45 1.65
C HIS A 434 11.19 26.89 2.11
N LEU A 435 11.07 28.10 2.65
CA LEU A 435 9.85 28.58 3.30
C LEU A 435 8.62 28.61 2.39
N LYS A 436 8.79 28.82 1.08
CA LYS A 436 7.67 28.80 0.12
C LYS A 436 7.02 27.42 0.01
N THR A 437 7.81 26.36 0.22
CA THR A 437 7.32 24.99 0.26
C THR A 437 6.82 24.62 1.66
N LEU A 438 7.55 25.02 2.71
CA LEU A 438 7.23 24.62 4.09
C LEU A 438 5.95 25.25 4.65
N LYS A 439 5.61 26.48 4.26
CA LYS A 439 4.36 27.15 4.70
C LYS A 439 3.10 26.36 4.30
N PRO A 440 2.82 26.12 3.01
CA PRO A 440 1.65 25.33 2.61
C PRO A 440 1.73 23.87 3.11
N LEU A 441 2.92 23.28 3.20
CA LEU A 441 3.08 21.94 3.79
C LEU A 441 2.62 21.90 5.26
N SER A 442 2.96 22.91 6.06
CA SER A 442 2.52 23.02 7.46
C SER A 442 1.01 23.20 7.61
N GLU A 443 0.36 23.81 6.61
CA GLU A 443 -1.10 23.96 6.57
C GLU A 443 -1.79 22.65 6.17
N MET A 444 -1.22 21.91 5.20
CA MET A 444 -1.70 20.60 4.76
C MET A 444 -1.52 19.51 5.81
N SER A 445 -0.46 19.58 6.63
CA SER A 445 -0.11 18.56 7.62
C SER A 445 0.33 19.21 8.95
N PRO A 446 -0.61 19.78 9.72
CA PRO A 446 -0.30 20.58 10.91
C PRO A 446 0.34 19.80 12.06
N ASN A 447 0.20 18.48 12.06
CA ASN A 447 0.77 17.58 13.06
C ASN A 447 2.02 16.83 12.56
N LEU A 448 2.51 17.16 11.35
CA LEU A 448 3.69 16.52 10.78
C LEU A 448 4.87 16.65 11.75
N ARG A 449 5.51 15.52 12.02
CA ARG A 449 6.72 15.49 12.84
C ARG A 449 7.87 16.06 12.04
N VAL A 450 8.65 16.95 12.64
CA VAL A 450 9.81 17.56 12.00
C VAL A 450 11.06 17.27 12.82
N ILE A 451 12.11 16.79 12.16
CA ILE A 451 13.46 16.67 12.72
C ILE A 451 14.35 17.65 11.98
N ALA A 452 15.11 18.47 12.70
CA ALA A 452 15.88 19.53 12.08
C ALA A 452 17.19 19.88 12.79
N THR A 453 18.09 20.55 12.07
CA THR A 453 19.21 21.28 12.66
C THR A 453 18.71 22.38 13.62
N PRO A 454 19.37 22.60 14.78
CA PRO A 454 19.05 23.71 15.69
C PRO A 454 19.11 25.09 15.02
N ASN A 455 19.88 25.26 13.93
CA ASN A 455 19.98 26.53 13.20
C ASN A 455 18.66 26.90 12.50
N ALA A 456 17.84 25.93 12.10
CA ALA A 456 16.56 26.17 11.42
C ALA A 456 15.44 26.59 12.39
N LYS A 457 15.70 26.60 13.71
CA LYS A 457 14.70 26.88 14.74
C LYS A 457 13.89 28.16 14.53
N PRO A 458 14.50 29.32 14.22
CA PRO A 458 13.73 30.56 14.01
C PRO A 458 12.78 30.49 12.81
N LEU A 459 13.07 29.63 11.83
CA LEU A 459 12.30 29.46 10.60
C LEU A 459 11.16 28.46 10.76
N LEU A 460 11.38 27.38 11.54
CA LEU A 460 10.46 26.26 11.69
C LEU A 460 9.47 26.43 12.84
N ASP A 461 9.87 27.04 13.97
CA ASP A 461 8.99 27.26 15.14
C ASP A 461 7.68 28.01 14.78
N PRO A 462 7.66 28.99 13.84
CA PRO A 462 6.42 29.64 13.42
C PRO A 462 5.50 28.76 12.56
N LEU A 463 6.02 27.69 11.95
CA LEU A 463 5.28 26.86 10.97
C LEU A 463 4.79 25.54 11.56
N PHE A 464 5.64 24.86 12.34
CA PHE A 464 5.37 23.50 12.81
C PHE A 464 5.31 23.44 14.33
N ARG A 465 4.38 22.63 14.86
CA ARG A 465 4.19 22.45 16.32
C ARG A 465 5.03 21.31 16.90
N ASN A 466 5.36 20.31 16.10
CA ASN A 466 6.04 19.09 16.53
C ASN A 466 7.45 19.00 15.94
N VAL A 467 8.36 19.85 16.43
CA VAL A 467 9.74 19.94 15.94
C VAL A 467 10.73 19.43 16.98
N THR A 468 11.57 18.48 16.58
CA THR A 468 12.71 17.97 17.34
C THR A 468 14.00 18.50 16.71
N TYR A 469 14.73 19.34 17.44
CA TYR A 469 16.04 19.84 17.01
C TYR A 469 17.14 18.94 17.55
N LEU A 470 18.00 18.41 16.67
CA LEU A 470 19.09 17.49 17.04
C LEU A 470 20.46 18.15 16.89
N GLU A 471 21.19 18.28 17.99
CA GLU A 471 22.63 18.60 17.95
C GLU A 471 23.44 17.38 17.47
N PRO A 472 24.62 17.56 16.85
CA PRO A 472 25.49 16.45 16.46
C PRO A 472 25.72 15.44 17.60
N GLY A 473 25.46 14.16 17.32
CA GLY A 473 25.52 13.07 18.29
C GLY A 473 24.17 12.69 18.91
N GLN A 474 23.15 13.56 18.85
CA GLN A 474 21.81 13.25 19.32
C GLN A 474 21.01 12.46 18.28
N GLU A 475 20.03 11.69 18.78
CA GLU A 475 19.16 10.86 17.96
C GLU A 475 17.68 11.02 18.33
N SER A 476 16.82 10.73 17.37
CA SER A 476 15.37 10.65 17.54
C SER A 476 14.83 9.45 16.75
N GLU A 477 13.74 8.86 17.24
CA GLU A 477 13.01 7.78 16.56
C GLU A 477 11.72 8.32 15.93
N VAL A 478 11.45 7.86 14.71
CA VAL A 478 10.22 8.10 13.96
C VAL A 478 9.49 6.77 13.83
N GLU A 479 8.19 6.76 14.10
CA GLU A 479 7.33 5.58 13.98
C GLU A 479 6.22 5.89 12.99
N ALA A 480 6.04 5.03 11.99
CA ALA A 480 4.96 5.12 11.00
C ALA A 480 3.67 4.47 11.53
N GLU A 481 2.53 4.73 10.88
CA GLU A 481 1.22 4.17 11.27
C GLU A 481 1.18 2.64 11.27
N ASN A 482 2.02 2.00 10.45
CA ASN A 482 2.17 0.54 10.41
C ASN A 482 3.03 -0.04 11.56
N GLY A 483 3.55 0.80 12.45
CA GLY A 483 4.40 0.41 13.59
C GLY A 483 5.90 0.27 13.26
N SER A 484 6.31 0.51 12.01
CA SER A 484 7.73 0.54 11.63
C SER A 484 8.45 1.73 12.28
N LYS A 485 9.69 1.52 12.73
CA LYS A 485 10.49 2.52 13.46
C LYS A 485 11.83 2.79 12.78
N VAL A 486 12.16 4.06 12.55
CA VAL A 486 13.45 4.47 12.00
C VAL A 486 14.13 5.40 12.97
N ARG A 487 15.42 5.16 13.21
CA ARG A 487 16.25 6.02 14.06
C ARG A 487 17.06 6.97 13.21
N ILE A 488 17.00 8.26 13.56
CA ILE A 488 17.70 9.34 12.88
C ILE A 488 18.67 9.97 13.87
N ARG A 489 19.96 9.96 13.54
CA ARG A 489 21.03 10.52 14.36
C ARG A 489 21.77 11.63 13.62
N ALA A 490 21.87 12.79 14.25
CA ALA A 490 22.56 13.94 13.69
C ALA A 490 24.08 13.78 13.76
N THR A 491 24.77 14.25 12.73
CA THR A 491 26.23 14.31 12.63
C THR A 491 26.64 15.74 12.27
N ALA A 492 27.86 16.15 12.63
CA ALA A 492 28.32 17.50 12.33
C ALA A 492 28.69 17.63 10.84
N GLY A 493 27.97 18.51 10.14
CA GLY A 493 28.25 18.95 8.78
C GLY A 493 29.01 20.29 8.74
N PRO A 494 28.83 21.11 7.68
CA PRO A 494 29.57 22.35 7.51
C PRO A 494 29.15 23.46 8.49
N VAL A 495 30.09 24.33 8.86
CA VAL A 495 29.80 25.58 9.58
C VAL A 495 29.55 26.69 8.54
N LEU A 496 28.27 26.98 8.28
CA LEU A 496 27.84 27.95 7.27
C LEU A 496 27.62 29.33 7.91
N GLY A 497 28.72 30.00 8.23
CA GLY A 497 28.72 31.31 8.87
C GLY A 497 30.03 31.58 9.61
N PRO A 498 30.04 32.51 10.58
CA PRO A 498 31.21 32.75 11.39
C PRO A 498 31.69 31.47 12.13
N PRO A 499 32.99 31.31 12.41
CA PRO A 499 33.54 30.06 12.97
C PRO A 499 32.94 29.59 14.32
N TRP A 500 32.24 30.48 15.03
CA TRP A 500 31.56 30.19 16.29
C TRP A 500 30.09 29.79 16.13
N GLN A 501 29.57 29.82 14.90
CA GLN A 501 28.22 29.33 14.61
C GLN A 501 28.18 27.80 14.74
N ARG A 502 27.01 27.28 15.12
CA ARG A 502 26.81 25.82 15.17
C ARG A 502 26.97 25.23 13.76
N PRO A 503 27.57 24.05 13.62
CA PRO A 503 27.55 23.34 12.35
C PRO A 503 26.10 23.02 11.95
N GLU A 504 25.87 22.90 10.65
CA GLU A 504 24.67 22.24 10.14
C GLU A 504 24.81 20.72 10.26
N ASN A 505 23.75 19.97 9.91
CA ASN A 505 23.70 18.53 10.14
C ASN A 505 23.81 17.71 8.86
N GLY A 506 24.64 16.67 8.90
CA GLY A 506 24.41 15.43 8.14
C GLY A 506 23.65 14.43 9.03
N TYR A 507 23.12 13.34 8.47
CA TYR A 507 22.34 12.36 9.25
C TYR A 507 22.70 10.92 8.95
N LEU A 508 22.78 10.11 10.01
CA LEU A 508 22.71 8.65 9.95
C LEU A 508 21.26 8.22 10.16
N VAL A 509 20.76 7.38 9.27
CA VAL A 509 19.40 6.85 9.29
C VAL A 509 19.47 5.33 9.33
N ILE A 510 18.98 4.76 10.43
CA ILE A 510 19.16 3.36 10.78
C ILE A 510 17.81 2.67 10.66
N SER A 511 17.76 1.59 9.87
CA SER A 511 16.55 0.77 9.70
C SER A 511 16.11 0.12 11.02
N PRO A 512 14.82 -0.27 11.18
CA PRO A 512 14.29 -0.77 12.46
C PRO A 512 15.05 -1.96 13.06
N GLN A 513 15.67 -2.80 12.24
CA GLN A 513 16.45 -3.96 12.66
C GLN A 513 17.96 -3.75 12.52
N GLY A 514 18.41 -2.54 12.16
CA GLY A 514 19.82 -2.15 12.08
C GLY A 514 20.63 -2.87 11.00
N GLN A 515 19.99 -3.47 9.99
CA GLN A 515 20.71 -4.22 8.94
C GLN A 515 21.27 -3.34 7.84
N LEU A 516 20.67 -2.17 7.60
CA LEU A 516 21.17 -1.18 6.65
C LEU A 516 21.18 0.20 7.31
N THR A 517 22.29 0.90 7.16
CA THR A 517 22.44 2.29 7.62
C THR A 517 22.70 3.20 6.44
N LEU A 518 21.94 4.29 6.35
CA LEU A 518 22.09 5.34 5.36
C LEU A 518 22.77 6.55 5.99
N TYR A 519 23.78 7.10 5.32
CA TYR A 519 24.35 8.39 5.65
C TYR A 519 24.01 9.41 4.56
N TYR A 520 23.44 10.54 4.98
CA TYR A 520 23.15 11.67 4.11
C TYR A 520 24.00 12.87 4.51
N GLU A 521 24.81 13.34 3.56
CA GLU A 521 25.61 14.55 3.70
C GLU A 521 25.48 15.41 2.43
N PRO A 522 24.66 16.47 2.45
CA PRO A 522 24.26 17.21 1.25
C PRO A 522 25.36 18.06 0.61
N HIS A 523 26.51 18.27 1.26
CA HIS A 523 27.61 19.08 0.68
C HIS A 523 28.94 18.34 0.61
N CYS A 524 28.96 17.06 1.02
CA CYS A 524 30.17 16.26 1.20
C CYS A 524 31.18 16.91 2.17
N VAL A 525 30.70 17.65 3.18
CA VAL A 525 31.51 18.27 4.22
C VAL A 525 31.12 17.70 5.58
N TYR A 526 32.00 16.91 6.18
CA TYR A 526 31.70 16.11 7.36
C TYR A 526 32.84 16.11 8.38
N ASN A 527 32.51 15.85 9.65
CA ASN A 527 33.51 15.67 10.70
C ASN A 527 34.12 14.25 10.65
N LYS A 528 35.38 14.15 10.22
CA LYS A 528 36.11 12.88 10.10
C LYS A 528 36.21 12.12 11.42
N ASP A 529 36.64 12.78 12.49
CA ASP A 529 36.81 12.16 13.82
C ASP A 529 35.50 11.58 14.38
N PHE A 530 34.37 12.18 14.02
CA PHE A 530 33.04 11.69 14.38
C PHE A 530 32.71 10.44 13.56
N LEU A 531 32.85 10.50 12.23
CA LEU A 531 32.43 9.41 11.33
C LEU A 531 33.38 8.20 11.35
N GLU A 532 34.65 8.34 11.76
CA GLU A 532 35.59 7.22 11.91
C GLU A 532 35.08 6.08 12.82
N LYS A 533 34.09 6.38 13.68
CA LYS A 533 33.50 5.42 14.62
C LYS A 533 32.14 4.89 14.15
N GLU A 534 31.67 5.35 13.01
CA GLU A 534 30.36 5.04 12.47
C GLU A 534 30.47 4.19 11.20
N HIS A 535 29.37 3.57 10.80
CA HIS A 535 29.29 2.74 9.60
C HIS A 535 28.01 3.10 8.84
N ALA A 536 28.08 3.15 7.51
CA ALA A 536 26.91 3.32 6.67
C ALA A 536 27.03 2.50 5.38
N ASP A 537 26.06 1.61 5.13
CA ASP A 537 26.00 0.82 3.90
C ASP A 537 25.67 1.69 2.68
N ILE A 538 24.87 2.73 2.87
CA ILE A 538 24.40 3.64 1.82
C ILE A 538 24.91 5.04 2.11
N VAL A 539 25.54 5.70 1.14
CA VAL A 539 25.94 7.11 1.24
C VAL A 539 25.26 7.92 0.14
N ILE A 540 24.44 8.90 0.53
CA ILE A 540 23.89 9.92 -0.36
C ILE A 540 24.72 11.19 -0.19
N THR A 541 25.42 11.61 -1.24
CA THR A 541 26.24 12.83 -1.21
C THR A 541 26.51 13.37 -2.62
N PRO A 542 26.81 14.66 -2.81
CA PRO A 542 27.24 15.17 -4.10
C PRO A 542 28.59 14.59 -4.53
N VAL A 543 28.75 14.39 -5.83
CA VAL A 543 30.01 13.94 -6.43
C VAL A 543 30.56 14.92 -7.47
N ILE A 544 29.88 16.03 -7.70
CA ILE A 544 30.34 17.08 -8.61
C ILE A 544 30.60 18.31 -7.76
N LYS A 545 31.85 18.77 -7.78
CA LYS A 545 32.27 19.91 -6.99
C LYS A 545 31.64 21.19 -7.54
N GLN A 546 31.21 22.08 -6.66
CA GLN A 546 30.71 23.40 -7.05
C GLN A 546 31.57 24.49 -6.44
N LEU A 547 32.01 25.42 -7.30
CA LEU A 547 32.95 26.46 -6.95
C LEU A 547 32.34 27.83 -7.22
N LEU A 548 32.49 28.72 -6.24
CA LEU A 548 32.49 30.17 -6.45
C LEU A 548 33.95 30.66 -6.49
N PRO A 549 34.21 31.85 -7.04
CA PRO A 549 35.53 32.45 -6.96
C PRO A 549 36.04 32.49 -5.50
N ASN A 550 37.12 31.75 -5.21
CA ASN A 550 37.76 31.59 -3.89
C ASN A 550 36.95 30.86 -2.81
N PHE A 551 35.86 30.15 -3.14
CA PHE A 551 35.05 29.43 -2.16
C PHE A 551 34.48 28.12 -2.74
N THR A 552 34.69 26.99 -2.05
CA THR A 552 34.08 25.71 -2.40
C THR A 552 32.69 25.65 -1.76
N LEU A 553 31.64 25.60 -2.59
CA LEU A 553 30.26 25.45 -2.12
C LEU A 553 29.94 23.99 -1.81
N VAL A 554 30.33 23.08 -2.71
CA VAL A 554 30.07 21.65 -2.61
C VAL A 554 31.37 20.91 -2.89
N SER A 555 31.72 19.96 -2.00
CA SER A 555 32.93 19.14 -2.13
C SER A 555 32.82 18.13 -3.29
N GLY A 556 33.97 17.66 -3.77
CA GLY A 556 34.08 16.95 -5.04
C GLY A 556 34.20 15.43 -4.92
N GLN A 557 34.67 14.82 -6.00
CA GLN A 557 34.75 13.37 -6.18
C GLN A 557 35.68 12.68 -5.21
N GLU A 558 36.83 13.30 -4.96
CA GLU A 558 37.86 12.79 -4.06
C GLU A 558 37.34 12.74 -2.63
N ASP A 559 36.61 13.77 -2.20
CA ASP A 559 35.99 13.85 -0.88
C ASP A 559 34.88 12.80 -0.75
N ALA A 560 34.05 12.62 -1.78
CA ALA A 560 32.98 11.61 -1.79
C ALA A 560 33.54 10.17 -1.71
N VAL A 561 34.66 9.88 -2.40
CA VAL A 561 35.36 8.59 -2.30
C VAL A 561 35.96 8.41 -0.90
N GLN A 562 36.55 9.46 -0.32
CA GLN A 562 37.04 9.41 1.07
C GLN A 562 35.91 9.15 2.06
N LEU A 563 34.75 9.77 1.87
CA LEU A 563 33.58 9.57 2.72
C LEU A 563 33.07 8.12 2.63
N ALA A 564 32.90 7.62 1.40
CA ALA A 564 32.49 6.24 1.18
C ALA A 564 33.47 5.24 1.82
N LYS A 565 34.77 5.53 1.76
CA LYS A 565 35.82 4.70 2.35
C LYS A 565 35.79 4.74 3.87
N LEU A 566 35.59 5.92 4.43
CA LEU A 566 35.51 6.16 5.87
C LEU A 566 34.35 5.38 6.50
N LEU A 567 33.20 5.35 5.82
CA LEU A 567 31.97 4.71 6.32
C LEU A 567 31.82 3.24 5.90
N HIS A 568 32.79 2.70 5.15
CA HIS A 568 32.73 1.35 4.56
C HIS A 568 31.49 1.13 3.69
N ALA A 569 31.13 2.14 2.89
CA ALA A 569 29.92 2.14 2.09
C ALA A 569 29.92 1.08 0.99
N LYS A 570 28.78 0.41 0.83
CA LYS A 570 28.52 -0.56 -0.26
C LYS A 570 27.83 0.11 -1.44
N PHE A 571 26.96 1.08 -1.17
CA PHE A 571 26.18 1.79 -2.16
C PHE A 571 26.42 3.29 -2.04
N ILE A 572 26.81 3.92 -3.15
CA ILE A 572 26.93 5.38 -3.22
C ILE A 572 25.86 5.89 -4.18
N VAL A 573 25.01 6.77 -3.69
CA VAL A 573 23.92 7.39 -4.44
C VAL A 573 24.31 8.84 -4.69
N PRO A 574 24.91 9.17 -5.86
CA PRO A 574 25.34 10.52 -6.15
C PRO A 574 24.13 11.44 -6.32
N MET A 575 24.16 12.59 -5.66
CA MET A 575 23.14 13.63 -5.85
C MET A 575 23.67 14.78 -6.73
N LYS A 576 22.78 15.32 -7.58
CA LYS A 576 23.08 16.42 -8.50
C LYS A 576 22.39 17.71 -8.04
N ASN A 577 22.70 18.16 -6.83
CA ASN A 577 21.97 19.25 -6.19
C ASN A 577 22.01 20.60 -6.94
N GLY A 578 23.07 20.88 -7.71
CA GLY A 578 23.12 22.07 -8.57
C GLY A 578 22.66 21.88 -10.01
N ASP A 579 22.14 20.69 -10.37
CA ASP A 579 21.64 20.43 -11.73
C ASP A 579 20.23 20.99 -11.93
N LEU A 580 20.11 22.31 -11.79
CA LEU A 580 18.87 23.08 -11.91
C LEU A 580 18.94 24.02 -13.12
N ASP A 581 17.78 24.39 -13.68
CA ASP A 581 17.66 25.44 -14.69
C ASP A 581 17.82 26.80 -14.00
N SER A 582 19.08 27.22 -13.78
CA SER A 582 19.43 28.42 -13.02
C SER A 582 19.74 29.64 -13.88
N LYS A 583 19.38 30.83 -13.38
CA LYS A 583 19.61 32.15 -13.98
C LYS A 583 20.01 33.15 -12.89
N GLY A 584 20.54 34.30 -13.30
CA GLY A 584 20.98 35.37 -12.39
C GLY A 584 22.51 35.47 -12.28
N PHE A 585 22.98 36.46 -11.53
CA PHE A 585 24.40 36.75 -11.41
C PHE A 585 25.17 35.60 -10.76
N LEU A 586 24.67 35.03 -9.66
CA LEU A 586 25.34 33.92 -8.96
C LEU A 586 25.44 32.66 -9.85
N ALA A 587 24.39 32.35 -10.62
CA ALA A 587 24.41 31.23 -11.55
C ALA A 587 25.51 31.37 -12.62
N SER A 588 25.83 32.60 -13.03
CA SER A 588 26.86 32.86 -14.06
C SER A 588 28.31 32.68 -13.58
N ILE A 589 28.54 32.66 -12.25
CA ILE A 589 29.87 32.56 -11.65
C ILE A 589 30.14 31.21 -10.97
N ILE A 590 29.13 30.35 -10.83
CA ILE A 590 29.28 29.00 -10.29
C ILE A 590 29.89 28.10 -11.38
N GLN A 591 30.94 27.37 -11.02
CA GLN A 591 31.59 26.40 -11.90
C GLN A 591 31.50 25.00 -11.31
N GLY A 592 31.13 24.02 -12.15
CA GLY A 592 31.15 22.60 -11.81
C GLY A 592 32.49 21.96 -12.19
N GLU A 593 33.05 21.14 -11.32
CA GLU A 593 34.28 20.38 -11.58
C GLU A 593 34.05 18.88 -11.29
N GLY A 594 34.37 18.03 -12.27
CA GLY A 594 34.19 16.57 -12.24
C GLY A 594 32.93 16.06 -12.98
N THR A 595 32.91 14.77 -13.33
CA THR A 595 31.75 14.05 -13.89
C THR A 595 31.42 12.75 -13.14
N ILE A 596 30.22 12.20 -13.29
CA ILE A 596 29.87 10.93 -12.63
C ILE A 596 30.80 9.79 -13.07
N GLU A 597 31.25 9.80 -14.33
CA GLU A 597 32.18 8.82 -14.88
C GLU A 597 33.54 8.90 -14.18
N SER A 598 34.10 10.10 -14.01
CA SER A 598 35.38 10.26 -13.31
C SER A 598 35.26 9.89 -11.82
N PHE A 599 34.10 10.13 -11.20
CA PHE A 599 33.81 9.64 -9.85
C PHE A 599 33.79 8.10 -9.80
N LYS A 600 33.09 7.43 -10.71
CA LYS A 600 33.04 5.95 -10.77
C LYS A 600 34.43 5.34 -10.97
N GLU A 601 35.26 5.96 -11.81
CA GLU A 601 36.65 5.55 -12.00
C GLU A 601 37.48 5.67 -10.72
N LEU A 602 37.34 6.77 -9.97
CA LEU A 602 38.01 6.94 -8.68
C LEU A 602 37.50 5.95 -7.63
N LEU A 603 36.19 5.76 -7.55
CA LEU A 603 35.55 4.85 -6.60
C LEU A 603 36.00 3.41 -6.83
N SER A 604 35.97 2.92 -8.07
CA SER A 604 36.39 1.55 -8.41
C SER A 604 37.86 1.24 -8.10
N LYS A 605 38.73 2.26 -8.06
CA LYS A 605 40.14 2.12 -7.67
C LYS A 605 40.32 1.98 -6.17
N GLU A 606 39.55 2.74 -5.38
CA GLU A 606 39.69 2.79 -3.91
C GLU A 606 38.78 1.79 -3.18
N LEU A 607 37.61 1.49 -3.73
CA LEU A 607 36.55 0.62 -3.20
C LEU A 607 35.95 -0.22 -4.34
N PRO A 608 36.63 -1.30 -4.78
CA PRO A 608 36.20 -2.09 -5.94
C PRO A 608 34.86 -2.80 -5.76
N ASP A 609 34.48 -3.08 -4.50
CA ASP A 609 33.23 -3.77 -4.17
C ASP A 609 32.04 -2.80 -4.02
N ALA A 610 32.29 -1.49 -3.97
CA ALA A 610 31.25 -0.48 -3.83
C ALA A 610 30.57 -0.19 -5.18
N LYS A 611 29.24 0.00 -5.14
CA LYS A 611 28.41 0.26 -6.33
C LYS A 611 27.88 1.67 -6.32
N THR A 612 28.00 2.36 -7.45
CA THR A 612 27.32 3.63 -7.68
C THR A 612 25.92 3.38 -8.22
N LEU A 613 24.89 3.92 -7.56
CA LEU A 613 23.49 3.81 -7.95
C LEU A 613 22.95 5.20 -8.28
N GLU A 614 22.83 5.52 -9.57
CA GLU A 614 22.37 6.84 -10.01
C GLU A 614 20.85 6.97 -9.91
N PRO A 615 20.34 7.98 -9.20
CA PRO A 615 18.90 8.22 -9.12
C PRO A 615 18.37 8.91 -10.39
N THR A 616 17.21 8.48 -10.87
CA THR A 616 16.43 9.23 -11.87
C THR A 616 15.43 10.13 -11.15
N PRO A 617 15.38 11.44 -11.43
CA PRO A 617 14.40 12.34 -10.81
C PRO A 617 12.96 11.82 -10.88
N GLY A 618 12.30 11.73 -9.72
CA GLY A 618 10.90 11.30 -9.58
C GLY A 618 10.67 9.78 -9.64
N GLU A 619 11.69 8.98 -9.93
CA GLU A 619 11.58 7.52 -9.94
C GLU A 619 12.18 6.93 -8.65
N PRO A 620 11.51 5.98 -7.98
CA PRO A 620 12.07 5.32 -6.80
C PRO A 620 13.30 4.48 -7.16
N LEU A 621 14.45 4.80 -6.53
CA LEU A 621 15.65 3.97 -6.58
C LEU A 621 15.62 2.95 -5.45
N HIS A 622 15.48 1.67 -5.80
CA HIS A 622 15.47 0.57 -4.84
C HIS A 622 16.91 0.15 -4.48
N ILE A 623 17.25 0.19 -3.19
CA ILE A 623 18.53 -0.32 -2.69
C ILE A 623 18.40 -1.84 -2.44
N PRO A 624 19.22 -2.68 -3.09
CA PRO A 624 19.15 -4.12 -2.89
C PRO A 624 19.58 -4.49 -1.46
N PRO A 625 19.02 -5.57 -0.89
CA PRO A 625 19.48 -6.08 0.39
C PRO A 625 20.97 -6.50 0.30
N PRO A 626 21.72 -6.42 1.41
CA PRO A 626 23.16 -6.67 1.45
C PRO A 626 23.56 -8.11 1.11
#